data_AF-A0AA36CHR6-F1
#
_entry.id   AF-A0AA36CHR6-F1
#
_cell.length_a   1.000
_cell.length_b   1.000
_cell.length_c   1.000
_cell.angle_alpha   90.00
_cell.angle_beta   90.00
_cell.angle_gamma   90.00
#
_symmetry.space_group_name_H-M   'P 1'
#
loop_
_entity.id
_entity.type
_entity.pdbx_description
1 polymer ?
#
loop_
_entity_poly.entity_id
_entity_poly.type
_entity_poly.pdbx_seq_one_letter_code
_entity_poly.pdbx_strand_id
1 'polypeptide(L)'
;MLTSNDVPILLQRLHIQNGYRPMNQPRFYYYKSAFQVHNELVNVWTHFVPILLLTVYYIIPELQSDAPRFPALLLHFGTVCLMTGSTIAHLLVSPN
;
A
#
# COMPACT_ATOMS: atom_id res chain seq x y z
N MET A 1 1.03 -15.33 -13.49
CA MET A 1 1.77 -14.06 -13.37
C MET A 1 2.51 -13.80 -14.66
N LEU A 2 2.73 -12.54 -14.98
CA LEU A 2 3.42 -12.06 -16.17
C LEU A 2 4.92 -11.91 -15.92
N THR A 3 5.70 -11.96 -17.00
CA THR A 3 7.12 -11.62 -17.02
C THR A 3 7.32 -10.14 -17.33
N SER A 4 8.54 -9.63 -17.15
CA SER A 4 8.89 -8.24 -17.51
C SER A 4 8.63 -7.93 -18.99
N ASN A 5 8.79 -8.90 -19.88
CA ASN A 5 8.54 -8.75 -21.32
C ASN A 5 7.05 -8.60 -21.67
N ASP A 6 6.16 -9.05 -20.78
CA ASP A 6 4.70 -9.03 -21.01
C ASP A 6 4.02 -7.75 -20.52
N VAL A 7 4.79 -6.84 -19.88
CA VAL A 7 4.26 -5.60 -19.29
C VAL A 7 4.91 -4.36 -19.88
N PRO A 8 4.19 -3.22 -19.96
CA PRO A 8 4.75 -1.95 -20.43
C PRO A 8 5.97 -1.53 -19.62
N ILE A 9 6.94 -0.89 -20.29
CA ILE A 9 8.21 -0.46 -19.67
C ILE A 9 8.02 0.43 -18.44
N LEU A 10 6.92 1.22 -18.39
CA LEU A 10 6.59 2.07 -17.23
C LEU A 10 6.31 1.27 -15.95
N LEU A 11 5.78 0.05 -16.10
CA LEU A 11 5.47 -0.85 -14.98
C LEU A 11 6.66 -1.77 -14.64
N GLN A 12 7.64 -1.89 -15.53
CA GLN A 12 8.81 -2.71 -15.32
C GLN A 12 9.69 -2.15 -14.20
N ARG A 13 10.42 -3.05 -13.54
CA ARG A 13 11.49 -2.74 -12.59
C ARG A 13 12.73 -3.50 -13.02
N LEU A 14 13.88 -2.82 -13.02
CA LEU A 14 15.14 -3.27 -13.63
C LEU A 14 15.53 -4.72 -13.28
N HIS A 15 15.30 -5.14 -12.04
CA HIS A 15 15.71 -6.46 -11.54
C HIS A 15 14.53 -7.43 -11.30
N ILE A 16 13.31 -7.03 -11.65
CA ILE A 16 12.11 -7.88 -11.48
C ILE A 16 11.78 -8.51 -12.82
N GLN A 17 12.09 -9.80 -12.96
CA GLN A 17 11.89 -10.56 -14.21
C GLN A 17 10.50 -11.20 -14.32
N ASN A 18 9.85 -11.48 -13.20
CA ASN A 18 8.53 -12.13 -13.15
C ASN A 18 7.73 -11.69 -11.92
N GLY A 19 6.49 -12.18 -11.83
CA GLY A 19 5.61 -11.91 -10.69
C GLY A 19 4.71 -10.69 -10.88
N TYR A 20 4.67 -10.11 -12.08
CA TYR A 20 3.76 -9.03 -12.42
C TYR A 20 2.33 -9.57 -12.53
N ARG A 21 1.36 -8.78 -12.09
CA ARG A 21 -0.06 -9.14 -12.18
C ARG A 21 -0.59 -8.91 -13.61
N PRO A 22 -1.58 -9.71 -14.06
CA PRO A 22 -2.31 -9.41 -15.28
C PRO A 22 -2.93 -8.02 -15.26
N MET A 23 -2.85 -7.33 -16.39
CA MET A 23 -3.47 -6.02 -16.61
C MET A 23 -4.95 -6.21 -17.00
N ASN A 24 -5.71 -5.11 -17.01
CA ASN A 24 -7.11 -5.08 -17.44
C ASN A 24 -8.06 -6.00 -16.66
N GLN A 25 -7.75 -6.28 -15.39
CA GLN A 25 -8.61 -7.10 -14.54
C GLN A 25 -9.66 -6.24 -13.80
N PRO A 26 -10.80 -6.82 -13.40
CA PRO A 26 -11.77 -6.14 -12.54
C PRO A 26 -11.11 -5.67 -11.23
N ARG A 27 -11.50 -4.52 -10.67
CA ARG A 27 -10.93 -3.98 -9.41
C ARG A 27 -10.88 -4.98 -8.26
N PHE A 28 -11.90 -5.85 -8.19
CA PHE A 28 -11.99 -6.90 -7.18
C PHE A 28 -10.84 -7.91 -7.25
N TYR A 29 -10.31 -8.19 -8.44
CA TYR A 29 -9.11 -9.00 -8.62
C TYR A 29 -7.93 -8.37 -7.85
N TYR A 30 -7.73 -7.06 -8.00
CA TYR A 30 -6.63 -6.36 -7.34
C TYR A 30 -6.80 -6.34 -5.82
N TYR A 31 -8.01 -6.14 -5.28
CA TYR A 31 -8.25 -6.25 -3.84
C TYR A 31 -7.91 -7.65 -3.30
N LYS A 32 -8.33 -8.71 -4.00
CA LYS A 32 -7.96 -10.09 -3.64
C LYS A 32 -6.45 -10.33 -3.74
N SER A 33 -5.78 -9.70 -4.69
CA SER A 33 -4.34 -9.89 -4.91
C SER A 33 -3.48 -9.41 -3.75
N ALA A 34 -4.00 -8.57 -2.84
CA ALA A 34 -3.34 -8.23 -1.58
C ALA A 34 -2.94 -9.48 -0.76
N PHE A 35 -3.56 -10.63 -1.00
CA PHE A 35 -3.27 -11.88 -0.28
C PHE A 35 -2.59 -12.94 -1.19
N GLN A 36 -2.06 -12.52 -2.33
CA GLN A 36 -1.45 -13.41 -3.33
C GLN A 36 0.00 -13.02 -3.59
N VAL A 37 0.86 -14.00 -3.88
CA VAL A 37 2.28 -13.73 -4.16
C VAL A 37 2.43 -13.00 -5.49
N HIS A 38 2.94 -11.77 -5.44
CA HIS A 38 3.24 -10.93 -6.60
C HIS A 38 4.36 -9.94 -6.27
N ASN A 39 4.93 -9.30 -7.30
CA ASN A 39 6.05 -8.37 -7.15
C ASN A 39 5.74 -7.17 -6.24
N GLU A 40 4.48 -6.72 -6.20
CA GLU A 40 4.02 -5.63 -5.32
C GLU A 40 3.50 -6.07 -3.93
N LEU A 41 3.50 -7.37 -3.60
CA LEU A 41 2.83 -7.88 -2.38
C LEU A 41 3.44 -7.23 -1.14
N VAL A 42 4.77 -7.28 -1.04
CA VAL A 42 5.50 -6.72 0.09
C VAL A 42 5.24 -5.23 0.19
N ASN A 43 5.28 -4.48 -0.92
CA ASN A 43 5.01 -3.04 -0.93
C ASN A 43 3.63 -2.73 -0.34
N VAL A 44 2.57 -3.45 -0.76
CA VAL A 44 1.22 -3.27 -0.20
C VAL A 44 1.22 -3.43 1.32
N TRP A 45 1.80 -4.52 1.84
CA TRP A 45 1.79 -4.79 3.28
C TRP A 45 2.71 -3.89 4.09
N THR A 46 3.88 -3.52 3.56
CA THR A 46 4.82 -2.63 4.25
C THR A 46 4.28 -1.21 4.39
N HIS A 47 3.33 -0.80 3.55
CA HIS A 47 2.63 0.48 3.72
C HIS A 47 1.34 0.33 4.54
N PHE A 48 0.63 -0.79 4.43
CA PHE A 48 -0.62 -1.03 5.16
C PHE A 48 -0.42 -1.30 6.66
N VAL A 49 0.50 -2.20 7.03
CA VAL A 49 0.71 -2.61 8.43
C VAL A 49 1.10 -1.42 9.32
N PRO A 50 1.99 -0.50 8.91
CA PRO A 50 2.29 0.69 9.72
C PRO A 50 1.07 1.57 10.00
N ILE A 51 0.07 1.63 9.12
CA ILE A 51 -1.17 2.38 9.39
C ILE A 51 -1.86 1.81 10.63
N LEU A 52 -1.97 0.47 10.72
CA LEU A 52 -2.58 -0.20 11.86
C LEU A 52 -1.77 0.03 13.13
N LEU A 53 -0.46 -0.15 13.07
CA LEU A 53 0.43 0.06 14.22
C LEU A 53 0.40 1.51 14.70
N LEU A 54 0.47 2.47 13.78
CA LEU A 54 0.42 3.90 14.09
C LEU A 54 -0.92 4.27 14.75
N THR A 55 -2.02 3.72 14.23
CA THR A 55 -3.36 3.96 14.76
C THR A 55 -3.50 3.41 16.19
N VAL A 56 -3.12 2.16 16.40
CA VAL A 56 -3.28 1.47 17.70
C VAL A 56 -2.35 2.02 18.77
N TYR A 57 -1.08 2.27 18.45
CA TYR A 57 -0.07 2.60 19.46
C TYR A 57 0.16 4.10 19.65
N TYR A 58 -0.28 4.94 18.71
CA TYR A 58 -0.02 6.38 18.79
C TYR A 58 -1.28 7.22 18.67
N ILE A 59 -2.13 7.00 17.65
CA ILE A 59 -3.31 7.86 17.45
C ILE A 59 -4.36 7.65 18.54
N ILE A 60 -4.75 6.39 18.80
CA ILE A 60 -5.76 6.08 19.83
C ILE A 60 -5.31 6.56 21.22
N PRO A 61 -4.09 6.24 21.70
CA PRO A 61 -3.62 6.73 23.00
C PRO A 61 -3.53 8.25 23.07
N GLU A 62 -3.09 8.92 22.00
CA GLU A 62 -3.00 10.39 21.96
C GLU A 62 -4.39 11.03 22.05
N LEU A 63 -5.41 10.47 21.40
CA LEU A 63 -6.80 10.95 21.49
C LEU A 63 -7.45 10.68 22.85
N GLN A 64 -6.98 9.66 23.57
CA GLN A 64 -7.46 9.31 24.92
C GLN A 64 -6.71 10.04 26.05
N SER A 65 -5.61 10.73 25.72
CA SER A 65 -4.82 11.51 26.67
C SER A 65 -5.63 12.68 27.24
N ASP A 66 -5.43 13.00 28.51
CA ASP A 66 -6.00 14.20 29.16
C ASP A 66 -5.49 15.51 28.52
N ALA A 67 -4.34 15.45 27.84
CA ALA A 67 -3.71 16.57 27.14
C ALA A 67 -3.24 16.15 25.74
N PRO A 68 -4.15 16.02 24.76
CA PRO A 68 -3.81 15.60 23.40
C PRO A 68 -3.01 16.68 22.68
N ARG A 69 -1.89 16.28 22.06
CA ARG A 69 -0.99 17.17 21.32
C ARG A 69 -1.44 17.23 19.86
N PHE A 70 -2.14 18.30 19.53
CA PHE A 70 -2.60 18.54 18.16
C PHE A 70 -1.50 18.42 17.08
N PRO A 71 -0.27 18.95 17.26
CA PRO A 71 0.79 18.78 16.26
C PRO A 71 1.17 17.32 16.02
N ALA A 72 1.15 16.49 17.06
CA ALA A 72 1.38 15.07 16.92
C ALA A 72 0.23 14.45 16.12
N LEU A 73 -1.03 14.66 16.50
CA LEU A 73 -2.18 14.13 15.76
C LEU A 73 -2.16 14.50 14.27
N LEU A 74 -1.81 15.74 13.95
CA LEU A 74 -1.69 16.21 12.57
C LEU A 74 -0.59 15.47 11.79
N LEU A 75 0.57 15.24 12.40
CA LEU A 75 1.66 14.45 11.81
C LEU A 75 1.24 13.00 11.54
N HIS A 76 0.59 12.37 12.52
CA HIS A 76 0.11 11.00 12.39
C HIS A 76 -0.95 10.89 11.29
N PHE A 77 -1.89 11.85 11.23
CA PHE A 77 -2.89 11.92 10.17
C PHE A 77 -2.25 12.03 8.78
N GLY A 78 -1.30 12.95 8.60
CA GLY A 78 -0.57 13.09 7.34
C GLY A 78 0.15 11.81 6.93
N THR A 79 0.75 11.10 7.90
CA THR A 79 1.42 9.82 7.69
C THR A 79 0.42 8.72 7.27
N VAL A 80 -0.75 8.64 7.92
CA VAL A 80 -1.82 7.71 7.53
C VAL A 80 -2.31 7.99 6.11
N CYS A 81 -2.53 9.25 5.75
CA CYS A 81 -2.93 9.63 4.40
C CYS A 81 -1.90 9.18 3.36
N LEU A 82 -0.61 9.46 3.60
CA LEU A 82 0.49 9.06 2.73
C LEU A 82 0.56 7.54 2.55
N MET A 83 0.54 6.79 3.65
CA MET A 83 0.64 5.33 3.63
C MET A 83 -0.58 4.67 3.00
N THR A 84 -1.78 5.24 3.21
CA THR A 84 -3.01 4.78 2.56
C THR A 84 -2.91 4.99 1.05
N GLY A 85 -2.49 6.19 0.61
CA GLY A 85 -2.27 6.49 -0.80
C GLY A 85 -1.26 5.55 -1.45
N SER A 86 -0.14 5.28 -0.77
CA SER A 86 0.87 4.33 -1.24
C SER A 86 0.34 2.89 -1.32
N THR A 87 -0.38 2.42 -0.30
CA THR A 87 -1.02 1.09 -0.30
C THR A 87 -1.96 0.94 -1.49
N ILE A 88 -2.82 1.94 -1.73
CA ILE A 88 -3.75 1.95 -2.86
C ILE A 88 -2.97 1.96 -4.18
N ALA A 89 -1.94 2.79 -4.31
CA ALA A 89 -1.13 2.89 -5.52
C ALA A 89 -0.46 1.55 -5.87
N HIS A 90 0.13 0.85 -4.91
CA HIS A 90 0.73 -0.47 -5.14
C HIS A 90 -0.31 -1.54 -5.43
N LEU A 91 -1.46 -1.50 -4.74
CA LEU A 91 -2.54 -2.46 -4.97
C LEU A 91 -3.17 -2.27 -6.35
N LEU A 92 -3.27 -1.03 -6.81
CA LEU A 92 -3.89 -0.58 -8.05
C LEU A 92 -2.85 0.00 -9.03
N VAL A 93 -1.65 -0.57 -9.13
CA VAL A 93 -0.63 -0.11 -10.10
C VAL A 93 -0.85 -0.62 -11.53
N SER A 94 -1.66 -1.67 -11.69
CA SER A 94 -1.96 -2.29 -12.99
C SER A 94 -3.43 -2.22 -13.49
N PRO A 95 -4.33 -1.34 -12.99
CA PRO A 95 -5.70 -1.22 -13.49
C PRO A 95 -5.69 -0.41 -14.78
N ASN A 96 -6.23 -1.03 -15.84
CA ASN A 96 -6.53 -0.46 -17.17
C ASN A 96 -5.53 0.56 -17.73
#